data_AF-A0A8J7K6N1-F1
#
_entry.id   AF-A0A8J7K6N1-F1
#
_cell.length_a   1.000
_cell.length_b   1.000
_cell.length_c   1.000
_cell.angle_alpha   90.00
_cell.angle_beta   90.00
_cell.angle_gamma   90.00
#
_symmetry.space_group_name_H-M   'P 1'
#
loop_
_entity.id
_entity.type
_entity.pdbx_description
1 polymer ?
#
loop_
_entity_poly.entity_id
_entity_poly.type
_entity_poly.pdbx_seq_one_letter_code
_entity_poly.pdbx_strand_id
1 'polypeptide(L)' 'MIYRSADCTSGVERTRRLVIFDQNRQVIERVDYGNNGPLTQPMTESSAANVIRYVCTQE' A
#
# COMPACT_ATOMS: atom_id res chain seq x y z
N MET A 1 7.26 -4.05 -6.16
CA MET A 1 6.12 -3.12 -6.28
C MET A 1 5.05 -3.52 -5.30
N ILE A 2 4.44 -2.54 -4.62
CA ILE A 2 3.43 -2.78 -3.57
C ILE A 2 2.14 -2.11 -4.03
N TYR A 3 1.04 -2.86 -4.01
CA TYR A 3 -0.30 -2.33 -4.29
C TYR A 3 -1.08 -2.28 -3.00
N ARG A 4 -1.72 -1.14 -2.74
CA ARG A 4 -2.50 -0.90 -1.53
C ARG A 4 -3.84 -0.25 -1.88
N SER A 5 -4.82 -0.47 -1.02
CA SER A 5 -6.04 0.34 -0.99
C SER A 5 -6.01 1.24 0.23
N ALA A 6 -6.43 2.50 0.09
CA ALA A 6 -6.64 3.40 1.20
C ALA A 6 -8.12 3.39 1.63
N ASP A 7 -8.37 3.45 2.93
CA ASP A 7 -9.66 3.84 3.49
C ASP A 7 -9.50 5.26 4.04
N CYS A 8 -10.11 6.22 3.34
CA CYS A 8 -10.01 7.64 3.66
C CYS A 8 -10.85 8.07 4.86
N THR A 9 -11.82 7.24 5.30
CA THR A 9 -12.61 7.52 6.50
C THR A 9 -11.80 7.25 7.76
N SER A 10 -11.05 6.15 7.77
CA SER A 10 -10.24 5.73 8.95
C SER A 10 -8.76 6.07 8.82
N GLY A 11 -8.30 6.53 7.65
CA GLY A 11 -6.91 6.92 7.41
C GLY A 11 -5.94 5.73 7.42
N VAL A 12 -6.41 4.54 7.07
CA VAL A 12 -5.61 3.31 7.06
C VAL A 12 -5.36 2.83 5.64
N GLU A 13 -4.29 2.06 5.45
CA GLU A 13 -4.01 1.36 4.20
C GLU A 13 -4.02 -0.15 4.39
N ARG A 14 -4.48 -0.88 3.37
CA ARG A 14 -4.41 -2.34 3.31
C ARG A 14 -3.55 -2.78 2.14
N THR A 15 -2.57 -3.64 2.39
CA THR A 15 -1.77 -4.26 1.33
C THR A 15 -2.63 -5.25 0.54
N ARG A 16 -2.65 -5.12 -0.80
CA ARG A 16 -3.46 -5.96 -1.69
C ARG A 16 -2.61 -6.96 -2.47
N ARG A 17 -1.45 -6.52 -2.93
CA ARG A 17 -0.52 -7.33 -3.72
C ARG A 17 0.92 -6.88 -3.52
N LEU A 18 1.83 -7.84 -3.47
CA LEU A 18 3.27 -7.63 -3.60
C LEU A 18 3.75 -8.25 -4.91
N VAL A 19 4.57 -7.52 -5.64
CA VAL A 19 5.31 -8.05 -6.79
C VAL A 19 6.79 -7.88 -6.49
N ILE A 20 7.47 -9.01 -6.36
CA ILE A 20 8.90 -9.10 -6.01
C ILE A 20 9.66 -9.28 -7.31
N PHE A 21 10.72 -8.50 -7.47
CA PHE A 21 11.54 -8.49 -8.67
C PHE A 21 12.99 -8.81 -8.32
N ASP A 22 13.71 -9.40 -9.28
CA ASP A 22 15.15 -9.51 -9.21
C ASP A 22 15.85 -8.19 -9.56
N GLN A 23 17.18 -8.19 -9.56
CA GLN A 23 17.99 -7.02 -9.91
C GLN A 23 17.81 -6.59 -11.38
N ASN A 24 17.37 -7.49 -12.26
CA ASN A 24 17.10 -7.25 -13.67
C ASN A 24 15.63 -6.85 -13.94
N ARG A 25 14.84 -6.58 -12.88
CA ARG A 25 13.40 -6.29 -12.92
C ARG A 25 12.55 -7.43 -13.51
N GLN A 26 13.03 -8.67 -13.50
CA GLN A 26 12.19 -9.84 -13.76
C GLN A 26 11.38 -10.17 -12.52
N VAL A 27 10.12 -10.56 -12.71
CA VAL A 27 9.25 -10.92 -11.58
C VAL A 27 9.68 -12.27 -11.04
N ILE A 28 10.12 -12.29 -9.78
CA ILE A 28 10.40 -13.51 -9.03
C ILE A 28 9.09 -14.08 -8.49
N GLU A 29 8.25 -13.23 -7.91
CA GLU A 29 7.06 -13.68 -7.19
C GLU A 29 5.95 -12.62 -7.18
N ARG A 30 4.71 -13.11 -7.14
CA ARG A 30 3.51 -12.30 -6.89
C ARG A 30 2.78 -12.89 -5.68
N VAL A 31 2.56 -12.06 -4.67
CA VAL A 31 1.77 -12.42 -3.49
C VAL A 31 0.48 -11.62 -3.52
N ASP A 32 -0.65 -12.30 -3.73
CA ASP A 32 -1.99 -11.73 -3.78
C ASP A 32 -2.69 -11.91 -2.43
N TYR A 33 -2.83 -10.82 -1.68
CA TYR A 33 -3.46 -10.85 -0.36
C TYR A 33 -4.98 -10.66 -0.42
N GLY A 34 -5.51 -10.04 -1.47
CA GLY A 34 -6.94 -9.70 -1.56
C GLY A 34 -7.37 -8.85 -0.36
N ASN A 35 -8.31 -9.35 0.46
CA ASN A 35 -8.77 -8.70 1.69
C ASN A 35 -7.96 -9.10 2.94
N ASN A 36 -7.10 -10.11 2.85
CA ASN A 36 -6.38 -10.70 3.99
C ASN A 36 -5.02 -10.02 4.25
N GLY A 37 -4.68 -8.98 3.50
CA GLY A 37 -3.44 -8.28 3.69
C GLY A 37 -3.45 -7.43 4.97
N PRO A 38 -2.27 -7.10 5.51
CA PRO A 38 -2.15 -6.30 6.71
C PRO A 38 -2.85 -4.95 6.53
N LEU A 39 -3.64 -4.60 7.55
CA LEU A 39 -4.23 -3.28 7.73
C LEU A 39 -3.28 -2.48 8.61
N THR A 40 -2.80 -1.36 8.08
CA THR A 40 -1.81 -0.53 8.76
C THR A 40 -2.33 0.89 8.85
N GLN A 41 -2.24 1.48 10.04
CA GLN A 41 -2.39 2.91 10.22
C GLN A 41 -0.99 3.54 10.13
N PRO A 42 -0.69 4.34 9.11
CA PRO A 42 0.62 4.97 9.02
C PRO A 42 0.89 5.91 10.18
N MET A 43 2.12 5.92 10.66
CA MET A 43 2.56 6.91 11.63
C MET A 43 2.48 8.31 11.03
N THR A 44 2.07 9.29 11.83
CA THR A 44 2.06 10.71 11.45
C THR A 44 3.41 11.12 10.86
N GLU A 45 3.39 11.91 9.78
CA GLU A 45 4.56 12.38 9.02
C GLU A 45 5.37 11.33 8.25
N SER A 46 5.01 10.04 8.37
CA SER A 46 5.60 9.02 7.51
C SER A 46 5.27 9.24 6.03
N SER A 47 6.10 8.69 5.14
CA SER A 47 5.81 8.70 3.70
C SER A 47 4.45 8.08 3.38
N ALA A 48 4.07 7.00 4.07
CA ALA A 48 2.76 6.38 3.93
C ALA A 48 1.62 7.30 4.38
N ALA A 49 1.77 8.02 5.50
CA ALA A 49 0.78 9.01 5.94
C ALA A 49 0.61 10.15 4.92
N ASN A 50 1.70 10.62 4.32
CA ASN A 50 1.64 11.65 3.28
C ASN A 50 0.94 11.15 2.01
N VAL A 51 1.17 9.89 1.61
CA VAL A 51 0.48 9.27 0.47
C VAL A 51 -1.02 9.11 0.76
N ILE A 52 -1.40 8.61 1.95
CA ILE A 52 -2.82 8.53 2.34
C ILE A 52 -3.46 9.92 2.31
N ARG A 53 -2.82 10.92 2.92
CA ARG A 53 -3.33 12.29 2.90
C ARG A 53 -3.53 12.76 1.47
N TYR A 54 -2.49 12.69 0.64
CA TYR A 54 -2.57 13.11 -0.76
C TYR A 54 -3.72 12.45 -1.52
N VAL A 55 -3.86 11.12 -1.45
CA VAL A 55 -4.92 10.38 -2.17
C VAL A 55 -6.31 10.68 -1.60
N CYS A 56 -6.43 10.91 -0.29
CA CYS A 56 -7.71 11.13 0.38
C CYS A 56 -8.15 12.60 0.44
N THR A 57 -7.25 13.55 0.16
CA THR A 57 -7.56 14.99 0.11
C THR A 57 -7.53 15.55 -1.32
N GLN A 58 -7.44 14.71 -2.35
CA GLN A 58 -7.63 15.17 -3.72
C GLN A 58 -9.11 15.53 -3.91
N GLU A 59 -9.41 16.82 -3.74
CA GLU A 59 -10.53 17.50 -4.38
C GLU A 59 -10.20 17.82 -5.84
#